data_AF-A0A920T7C9-F1
#
_entry.id   AF-A0A920T7C9-F1
#
_cell.length_a   1.000
_cell.length_b   1.000
_cell.length_c   1.000
_cell.angle_alpha   90.00
_cell.angle_beta   90.00
_cell.angle_gamma   90.00
#
_symmetry.space_group_name_H-M   'P 1'
#
loop_
_entity.id
_entity.type
_entity.pdbx_description
1 polymer ?
#
loop_
_entity_poly.entity_id
_entity_poly.type
_entity_poly.pdbx_seq_one_letter_code
_entity_poly.pdbx_strand_id
1 'polypeptide(L)'
;MSDAPLFDKHDITHIRGVDHPESIGIGPGGEAYTTGTGCQVYRLNLEDNVGEQFASTEARCLGTAVDADGNLYAAHTAGDVLKITPAGEVSVYGTPEEGEVFHCTNYPAFDRQGRMYVSESGDWSGELNGGLFRIEPGGGVAERWYPRRSTPPMRSHWMPRNGTCISSSPSERGSHGFPSRPTGRRENSNGFCTCRDTSPMASPSTPRADCGLPAIDPMSFTSSISTRTG
;
A
#
# COMPACT_ATOMS: atom_id res chain seq x y z
N MET A 1 -33.77 -13.84 12.54
CA MET A 1 -32.43 -13.75 11.91
C MET A 1 -32.67 -14.02 10.45
N SER A 2 -32.48 -13.04 9.58
CA SER A 2 -32.63 -13.22 8.14
C SER A 2 -31.46 -14.05 7.65
N ASP A 3 -31.72 -15.26 7.15
CA ASP A 3 -30.77 -16.03 6.38
C ASP A 3 -30.43 -15.22 5.13
N ALA A 4 -29.29 -14.53 5.14
CA ALA A 4 -28.75 -13.98 3.92
C ALA A 4 -28.57 -15.13 2.93
N PRO A 5 -29.00 -14.98 1.67
CA PRO A 5 -28.87 -16.05 0.69
C PRO A 5 -27.40 -16.44 0.57
N LEU A 6 -27.15 -17.75 0.68
CA LEU A 6 -25.84 -18.32 0.36
C LEU A 6 -25.64 -18.17 -1.15
N PHE A 7 -24.59 -17.45 -1.55
CA PHE A 7 -24.20 -17.34 -2.96
C PHE A 7 -23.58 -18.68 -3.40
N ASP A 8 -24.05 -19.24 -4.52
CA ASP A 8 -23.37 -20.39 -5.12
C ASP A 8 -22.06 -19.92 -5.75
N LYS A 9 -20.95 -20.55 -5.37
CA LYS A 9 -19.64 -20.26 -5.94
C LYS A 9 -19.57 -20.51 -7.45
N HIS A 10 -20.46 -21.36 -7.99
CA HIS A 10 -20.54 -21.63 -9.43
C HIS A 10 -21.20 -20.49 -10.21
N ASP A 11 -21.86 -19.56 -9.52
CA ASP A 11 -22.41 -18.33 -10.10
C ASP A 11 -21.40 -17.16 -10.09
N ILE A 12 -20.18 -17.38 -9.59
CA ILE A 12 -19.12 -16.37 -9.59
C ILE A 12 -18.48 -16.29 -10.98
N THR A 13 -18.67 -15.17 -11.65
CA THR A 13 -18.01 -14.86 -12.92
C THR A 13 -16.77 -14.02 -12.68
N HIS A 14 -15.66 -14.39 -13.32
CA HIS A 14 -14.41 -13.62 -13.23
C HIS A 14 -14.46 -12.41 -14.16
N ILE A 15 -14.07 -11.24 -13.64
CA ILE A 15 -13.76 -10.08 -14.47
C ILE A 15 -12.46 -10.34 -15.24
N ARG A 16 -12.50 -10.24 -16.57
CA ARG A 16 -11.36 -10.46 -17.46
C ARG A 16 -10.62 -9.15 -17.75
N GLY A 17 -9.40 -9.22 -18.27
CA GLY A 17 -8.63 -8.03 -18.67
C GLY A 17 -7.90 -7.31 -17.54
N VAL A 18 -7.97 -7.83 -16.31
CA VAL A 18 -7.21 -7.33 -15.17
C VAL A 18 -6.03 -8.25 -14.86
N ASP A 19 -4.94 -7.66 -14.37
CA ASP A 19 -3.74 -8.38 -13.96
C ASP A 19 -3.49 -8.17 -12.47
N HIS A 20 -3.62 -9.25 -11.69
CA HIS A 20 -3.40 -9.30 -10.25
C HIS A 20 -4.01 -8.09 -9.49
N PRO A 21 -5.36 -7.97 -9.48
CA PRO A 21 -6.01 -6.88 -8.76
C PRO A 21 -5.85 -7.04 -7.25
N GLU A 22 -5.45 -5.97 -6.56
CA GLU A 22 -5.23 -5.97 -5.09
C GLU A 22 -6.47 -5.50 -4.30
N SER A 23 -7.33 -4.69 -4.91
CA SER A 23 -8.52 -4.14 -4.26
C SER A 23 -9.66 -3.84 -5.24
N ILE A 24 -10.82 -3.44 -4.73
CA ILE A 24 -11.92 -2.94 -5.55
C ILE A 24 -12.49 -1.66 -4.92
N GLY A 25 -12.72 -0.65 -5.75
CA GLY A 25 -13.40 0.59 -5.37
C GLY A 25 -14.68 0.75 -6.18
N ILE A 26 -15.82 0.91 -5.50
CA ILE A 26 -17.14 1.14 -6.11
C ILE A 26 -17.63 2.54 -5.70
N GLY A 27 -17.84 3.41 -6.68
CA GLY A 27 -18.43 4.73 -6.51
C GLY A 27 -19.95 4.68 -6.35
N PRO A 28 -20.57 5.77 -5.85
CA PRO A 28 -22.02 5.83 -5.64
C PRO A 28 -22.84 5.79 -6.94
N GLY A 29 -22.23 6.11 -8.10
CA GLY A 29 -22.85 5.95 -9.41
C GLY A 29 -22.69 4.56 -10.01
N GLY A 30 -21.99 3.65 -9.32
CA GLY A 30 -21.65 2.31 -9.80
C GLY A 30 -20.31 2.23 -10.53
N GLU A 31 -19.51 3.30 -10.50
CA GLU A 31 -18.16 3.32 -11.06
C GLU A 31 -17.29 2.31 -10.34
N ALA A 32 -16.82 1.29 -11.06
CA ALA A 32 -16.00 0.23 -10.49
C ALA A 32 -14.56 0.37 -10.98
N TYR A 33 -13.61 0.34 -10.05
CA TYR A 33 -12.18 0.44 -10.34
C TYR A 33 -11.37 -0.59 -9.57
N THR A 34 -10.21 -0.92 -10.11
CA THR A 34 -9.17 -1.70 -9.42
C THR A 34 -7.78 -1.30 -9.93
N THR A 35 -6.73 -1.74 -9.23
CA THR A 35 -5.34 -1.53 -9.62
C THR A 35 -4.62 -2.87 -9.71
N GLY A 36 -3.72 -3.01 -10.67
CA GLY A 36 -2.92 -4.22 -10.87
C GLY A 36 -1.49 -4.12 -10.36
N THR A 37 -0.82 -5.26 -10.19
CA THR A 37 0.59 -5.29 -9.77
C THR A 37 1.56 -4.70 -10.79
N GLY A 38 1.16 -4.61 -12.06
CA GLY A 38 1.91 -3.94 -13.12
C GLY A 38 1.72 -2.42 -13.16
N CYS A 39 1.30 -1.80 -12.05
CA CYS A 39 1.01 -0.37 -11.93
C CYS A 39 -0.12 0.12 -12.85
N GLN A 40 -1.01 -0.79 -13.25
CA GLN A 40 -2.17 -0.46 -14.06
C GLN A 40 -3.32 0.03 -13.18
N VAL A 41 -4.12 0.95 -13.71
CA VAL A 41 -5.40 1.35 -13.12
C VAL A 41 -6.51 0.99 -14.11
N TYR A 42 -7.46 0.18 -13.65
CA TYR A 42 -8.53 -0.38 -14.46
C TYR A 42 -9.87 0.22 -14.10
N ARG A 43 -10.68 0.51 -15.12
CA ARG A 43 -12.13 0.66 -15.00
C ARG A 43 -12.76 -0.71 -15.25
N LEU A 44 -13.75 -1.06 -14.45
CA LEU A 44 -14.45 -2.33 -14.54
C LEU A 44 -15.87 -2.10 -15.05
N ASN A 45 -16.22 -2.82 -16.12
CA ASN A 45 -17.60 -2.98 -16.53
C ASN A 45 -18.17 -4.23 -15.85
N LEU A 46 -19.07 -4.00 -14.89
CA LEU A 46 -19.67 -5.07 -14.09
C LEU A 46 -20.81 -5.81 -14.82
N GLU A 47 -21.36 -5.23 -15.89
CA GLU A 47 -22.37 -5.91 -16.72
C GLU A 47 -21.69 -6.93 -17.65
N ASP A 48 -20.60 -6.53 -18.28
CA ASP A 48 -19.85 -7.36 -19.23
C ASP A 48 -18.74 -8.21 -18.59
N ASN A 49 -18.43 -7.97 -17.30
CA ASN A 49 -17.34 -8.61 -16.55
C ASN A 49 -15.97 -8.43 -17.22
N VAL A 50 -15.64 -7.20 -17.63
CA VAL A 50 -14.36 -6.86 -18.27
C VAL A 50 -13.75 -5.62 -17.61
N GLY A 51 -12.44 -5.65 -17.40
CA GLY A 51 -11.62 -4.52 -17.00
C GLY A 51 -10.84 -3.94 -18.18
N GLU A 52 -10.77 -2.63 -18.24
CA GLU A 52 -10.00 -1.86 -19.22
C GLU A 52 -9.04 -0.92 -18.48
N GLN A 53 -7.75 -0.95 -18.85
CA GLN A 53 -6.78 -0.02 -18.29
C GLN A 53 -7.02 1.37 -18.87
N PHE A 54 -7.16 2.38 -18.01
CA PHE A 54 -7.36 3.77 -18.43
C PHE A 54 -6.30 4.73 -17.88
N ALA A 55 -5.49 4.28 -16.91
CA ALA A 55 -4.36 5.03 -16.38
C ALA A 55 -3.24 4.08 -15.90
N SER A 56 -2.10 4.67 -15.54
CA SER A 56 -0.95 3.98 -14.95
C SER A 56 -0.37 4.83 -13.82
N THR A 57 0.25 4.18 -12.85
CA THR A 57 0.95 4.81 -11.73
C THR A 57 2.45 4.49 -11.78
N GLU A 58 3.26 5.19 -10.97
CA GLU A 58 4.72 4.99 -10.95
C GLU A 58 5.14 3.72 -10.20
N ALA A 59 4.39 3.35 -9.16
CA ALA A 59 4.51 2.10 -8.44
C ALA A 59 3.13 1.46 -8.23
N ARG A 60 3.13 0.23 -7.70
CA ARG A 60 1.90 -0.50 -7.42
C ARG A 60 1.01 0.28 -6.43
N CYS A 61 -0.29 0.07 -6.58
CA CYS A 61 -1.30 0.53 -5.64
C CYS A 61 -1.97 -0.68 -4.99
N LEU A 62 -2.28 -0.55 -3.71
CA LEU A 62 -2.92 -1.60 -2.91
C LEU A 62 -4.43 -1.35 -2.83
N GLY A 63 -4.90 -0.90 -1.68
CA GLY A 63 -6.27 -0.50 -1.43
C GLY A 63 -6.68 0.77 -2.15
N THR A 64 -7.96 0.83 -2.47
CA THR A 64 -8.57 1.96 -3.19
C THR A 64 -9.90 2.38 -2.57
N ALA A 65 -10.28 3.64 -2.78
CA ALA A 65 -11.56 4.22 -2.41
C ALA A 65 -12.07 5.17 -3.51
N VAL A 66 -13.38 5.33 -3.66
CA VAL A 66 -13.98 6.19 -4.68
C VAL A 66 -14.78 7.29 -3.99
N ASP A 67 -14.59 8.54 -4.41
CA ASP A 67 -15.37 9.68 -3.90
C ASP A 67 -16.73 9.82 -4.61
N ALA A 68 -17.51 10.84 -4.21
CA ALA A 68 -18.82 11.10 -4.79
C ALA A 68 -18.80 11.59 -6.24
N ASP A 69 -17.66 12.10 -6.70
CA ASP A 69 -17.44 12.57 -8.07
C ASP A 69 -16.85 11.47 -8.97
N GLY A 70 -16.71 10.24 -8.45
CA GLY A 70 -16.16 9.10 -9.17
C GLY A 70 -14.64 9.08 -9.29
N ASN A 71 -13.93 9.94 -8.54
CA ASN A 71 -12.46 9.90 -8.50
C ASN A 71 -11.99 8.72 -7.66
N LEU A 72 -10.98 8.02 -8.15
CA LEU A 72 -10.32 6.93 -7.47
C LEU A 72 -9.16 7.45 -6.62
N TYR A 73 -9.11 7.03 -5.37
CA TYR A 73 -8.01 7.29 -4.46
C TYR A 73 -7.29 5.98 -4.17
N ALA A 74 -5.97 5.97 -4.37
CA ALA A 74 -5.18 4.75 -4.33
C ALA A 74 -4.01 4.90 -3.37
N ALA A 75 -3.86 3.91 -2.47
CA ALA A 75 -2.69 3.81 -1.61
C ALA A 75 -1.50 3.34 -2.44
N HIS A 76 -0.56 4.26 -2.68
CA HIS A 76 0.55 4.08 -3.58
C HIS A 76 1.83 3.73 -2.82
N THR A 77 2.42 2.59 -3.15
CA THR A 77 3.54 2.05 -2.37
C THR A 77 4.86 2.80 -2.55
N ALA A 78 4.89 3.86 -3.37
CA ALA A 78 6.02 4.78 -3.42
C ALA A 78 6.06 5.77 -2.25
N GLY A 79 5.02 5.79 -1.40
CA GLY A 79 5.01 6.57 -0.17
C GLY A 79 4.02 7.73 -0.15
N ASP A 80 2.90 7.61 -0.87
CA ASP A 80 1.85 8.63 -0.89
C ASP A 80 0.46 8.00 -1.11
N VAL A 81 -0.55 8.86 -1.21
CA VAL A 81 -1.88 8.54 -1.71
C VAL A 81 -2.12 9.33 -2.98
N LEU A 82 -2.53 8.64 -4.04
CA LEU A 82 -2.84 9.25 -5.32
C LEU A 82 -4.35 9.51 -5.45
N LYS A 83 -4.71 10.56 -6.18
CA LYS A 83 -6.04 10.80 -6.76
C LYS A 83 -5.95 10.60 -8.27
N ILE A 84 -6.87 9.81 -8.80
CA ILE A 84 -7.00 9.46 -10.22
C ILE A 84 -8.41 9.85 -10.67
N THR A 85 -8.51 10.77 -11.62
CA THR A 85 -9.81 11.21 -12.15
C THR A 85 -10.41 10.17 -13.09
N PRO A 86 -11.73 10.19 -13.38
CA PRO A 86 -12.32 9.35 -14.41
C PRO A 86 -11.70 9.54 -15.81
N ALA A 87 -11.02 10.67 -16.07
CA ALA A 87 -10.28 10.90 -17.31
C ALA A 87 -8.89 10.24 -17.33
N GLY A 88 -8.45 9.64 -16.22
CA GLY A 88 -7.13 9.01 -16.08
C GLY A 88 -6.02 9.96 -15.63
N GLU A 89 -6.34 11.17 -15.20
CA GLU A 89 -5.34 12.11 -14.68
C GLU A 89 -4.93 11.70 -13.27
N VAL A 90 -3.63 11.53 -13.05
CA VAL A 90 -3.04 11.11 -11.79
C VAL A 90 -2.39 12.29 -11.08
N SER A 91 -2.66 12.46 -9.79
CA SER A 91 -2.08 13.50 -8.94
C SER A 91 -1.87 13.00 -7.52
N VAL A 92 -0.95 13.61 -6.78
CA VAL A 92 -0.76 13.32 -5.36
C VAL A 92 -1.91 13.96 -4.57
N TYR A 93 -2.60 13.15 -3.77
CA TYR A 93 -3.64 13.60 -2.85
C TYR A 93 -3.12 13.78 -1.44
N GLY A 94 -2.26 12.87 -0.96
CA GLY A 94 -1.73 12.99 0.39
C GLY A 94 -0.33 12.44 0.56
N THR A 95 0.44 13.08 1.42
CA THR A 95 1.85 12.78 1.71
C THR A 95 2.07 12.62 3.22
N PRO A 96 3.12 11.93 3.67
CA PRO A 96 3.50 11.96 5.08
C PRO A 96 3.87 13.38 5.54
N GLU A 97 3.90 13.58 6.86
CA GLU A 97 4.54 14.75 7.48
C GLU A 97 6.05 14.79 7.19
N GLU A 98 6.65 15.97 7.28
CA GLU A 98 8.09 16.13 7.10
C GLU A 98 8.87 15.27 8.11
N GLY A 99 9.78 14.44 7.61
CA GLY A 99 10.58 13.52 8.43
C GLY A 99 9.91 12.18 8.76
N GLU A 100 8.63 12.00 8.43
CA GLU A 100 7.96 10.69 8.42
C GLU A 100 8.05 10.07 7.01
N VAL A 101 8.07 8.74 6.95
CA VAL A 101 8.12 7.99 5.69
C VAL A 101 6.94 7.03 5.67
N PHE A 102 6.13 7.12 4.62
CA PHE A 102 5.21 6.05 4.28
C PHE A 102 5.97 4.93 3.59
N HIS A 103 6.16 3.81 4.29
CA HIS A 103 6.85 2.66 3.73
C HIS A 103 5.94 1.88 2.77
N CYS A 104 4.68 1.72 3.14
CA CYS A 104 3.70 0.97 2.39
C CYS A 104 2.29 1.39 2.81
N THR A 105 1.77 2.48 2.21
CA THR A 105 0.34 2.79 2.31
C THR A 105 -0.45 1.61 1.76
N ASN A 106 -1.51 1.22 2.48
CA ASN A 106 -2.23 -0.01 2.22
C ASN A 106 -3.68 0.26 1.83
N TYR A 107 -4.53 0.76 2.73
CA TYR A 107 -5.96 0.90 2.42
C TYR A 107 -6.51 2.27 2.84
N PRO A 108 -7.03 3.09 1.90
CA PRO A 108 -7.72 4.33 2.18
C PRO A 108 -9.23 4.11 2.38
N ALA A 109 -9.87 4.94 3.21
CA ALA A 109 -11.31 4.99 3.38
C ALA A 109 -11.77 6.41 3.76
N PHE A 110 -12.92 6.84 3.28
CA PHE A 110 -13.50 8.14 3.63
C PHE A 110 -14.51 8.05 4.77
N ASP A 111 -14.55 9.06 5.63
CA ASP A 111 -15.70 9.30 6.50
C ASP A 111 -16.75 10.21 5.86
N ARG A 112 -17.86 10.44 6.57
CA ARG A 112 -18.97 11.27 6.08
C ARG A 112 -18.64 12.76 5.98
N GLN A 113 -17.52 13.20 6.55
CA GLN A 113 -17.03 14.57 6.47
C GLN A 113 -16.03 14.74 5.32
N GLY A 114 -15.71 13.68 4.58
CA GLY A 114 -14.75 13.69 3.48
C GLY A 114 -13.30 13.60 3.93
N ARG A 115 -13.03 13.27 5.20
CA ARG A 115 -11.67 12.98 5.66
C ARG A 115 -11.31 11.58 5.21
N MET A 116 -10.08 11.41 4.74
CA MET A 116 -9.54 10.11 4.41
C MET A 116 -8.77 9.54 5.59
N TYR A 117 -8.96 8.26 5.87
CA TYR A 117 -8.11 7.46 6.74
C TYR A 117 -7.34 6.47 5.90
N VAL A 118 -6.03 6.38 6.09
CA VAL A 118 -5.17 5.46 5.34
C VAL A 118 -4.32 4.64 6.28
N SER A 119 -4.38 3.31 6.11
CA SER A 119 -3.50 2.39 6.81
C SER A 119 -2.12 2.33 6.14
N GLU A 120 -1.09 2.16 6.93
CA GLU A 120 0.31 2.05 6.51
C GLU A 120 0.90 0.81 7.18
N SER A 121 1.50 -0.09 6.39
CA SER A 121 1.89 -1.44 6.85
C SER A 121 3.27 -1.50 7.48
N GLY A 122 4.03 -0.40 7.44
CA GLY A 122 5.41 -0.35 7.88
C GLY A 122 6.37 -0.96 6.85
N ASP A 123 7.58 -1.24 7.31
CA ASP A 123 8.70 -1.70 6.47
C ASP A 123 8.85 -3.22 6.40
N TRP A 124 7.94 -3.98 7.05
CA TRP A 124 7.96 -5.44 7.11
C TRP A 124 9.21 -6.04 7.79
N SER A 125 9.97 -5.25 8.55
CA SER A 125 11.17 -5.70 9.29
C SER A 125 10.88 -6.63 10.48
N GLY A 126 9.61 -6.76 10.87
CA GLY A 126 9.16 -7.44 12.09
C GLY A 126 8.94 -6.48 13.27
N GLU A 127 9.37 -5.23 13.15
CA GLU A 127 8.99 -4.17 14.08
C GLU A 127 7.58 -3.66 13.80
N LEU A 128 6.82 -3.26 14.84
CA LEU A 128 5.44 -2.78 14.67
C LEU A 128 5.35 -1.34 14.13
N ASN A 129 6.08 -0.95 13.09
CA ASN A 129 6.20 0.44 12.63
C ASN A 129 5.10 0.94 11.69
N GLY A 130 4.08 0.13 11.40
CA GLY A 130 2.88 0.59 10.70
C GLY A 130 2.04 1.62 11.47
N GLY A 131 1.10 2.25 10.79
CA GLY A 131 0.26 3.30 11.36
C GLY A 131 -1.10 3.47 10.67
N LEU A 132 -1.93 4.31 11.27
CA LEU A 132 -3.17 4.77 10.69
C LEU A 132 -3.13 6.30 10.68
N PHE A 133 -3.31 6.86 9.49
CA PHE A 133 -3.19 8.29 9.23
C PHE A 133 -4.52 8.86 8.77
N ARG A 134 -4.70 10.17 8.97
CA ARG A 134 -5.85 10.95 8.53
C ARG A 134 -5.39 12.08 7.61
N ILE A 135 -6.07 12.26 6.50
CA ILE A 135 -5.90 13.38 5.56
C ILE A 135 -7.19 14.17 5.55
N GLU A 136 -7.09 15.50 5.67
CA GLU A 136 -8.23 16.40 5.64
C GLU A 136 -8.87 16.48 4.24
N PRO A 137 -10.15 16.91 4.12
CA PRO A 137 -10.78 17.10 2.83
C PRO A 137 -9.97 18.08 1.98
N GLY A 138 -9.80 17.76 0.69
CA GLY A 138 -8.94 18.52 -0.22
C GLY A 138 -7.49 18.00 -0.32
N GLY A 139 -7.07 17.09 0.56
CA GLY A 139 -5.75 16.47 0.50
C GLY A 139 -4.69 17.22 1.31
N GLY A 140 -3.43 16.84 1.11
CA GLY A 140 -2.27 17.43 1.77
C GLY A 140 -1.57 16.48 2.74
N VAL A 141 -1.08 17.01 3.85
CA VAL A 141 -0.27 16.25 4.79
C VAL A 141 -1.15 15.30 5.60
N ALA A 142 -0.71 14.05 5.70
CA ALA A 142 -1.37 13.00 6.44
C ALA A 142 -0.88 12.97 7.89
N GLU A 143 -1.78 13.28 8.83
CA GLU A 143 -1.50 13.28 10.26
C GLU A 143 -1.69 11.89 10.84
N ARG A 144 -0.82 11.44 11.76
CA ARG A 144 -1.02 10.14 12.42
C ARG A 144 -2.27 10.19 13.30
N TRP A 145 -3.29 9.42 12.92
CA TRP A 145 -4.60 9.42 13.57
C TRP A 145 -4.65 8.50 14.79
N TYR A 146 -4.04 7.31 14.68
CA TYR A 146 -3.95 6.38 15.80
C TYR A 146 -2.50 6.30 16.29
N PRO A 147 -2.23 6.54 17.59
CA PRO A 147 -0.87 6.62 18.10
C PRO A 147 -0.17 5.26 18.18
N ARG A 148 1.15 5.22 17.99
CA ARG A 148 2.02 4.14 18.50
C ARG A 148 2.63 4.56 19.85
N ARG A 149 2.06 4.00 20.92
CA ARG A 149 2.51 3.85 22.33
C ARG A 149 3.26 5.01 23.03
N SER A 150 2.69 5.47 24.14
CA SER A 150 3.45 5.41 25.40
C SER A 150 3.72 3.95 25.70
N THR A 151 4.99 3.56 25.85
CA THR A 151 5.32 2.37 26.64
C THR A 151 4.68 2.57 28.01
N PRO A 152 3.77 1.70 28.50
CA PRO A 152 3.71 1.54 29.94
C PRO A 152 5.12 1.14 30.35
N PRO A 153 5.72 1.70 31.41
CA PRO A 153 6.96 1.14 31.91
C PRO A 153 6.72 -0.36 32.10
N MET A 154 7.71 -1.19 31.77
CA MET A 154 7.74 -2.57 32.26
C MET A 154 7.63 -2.51 33.79
N ARG A 155 6.41 -2.45 34.30
CA ARG A 155 6.06 -2.89 35.63
C ARG A 155 5.51 -4.27 35.40
N SER A 156 6.41 -5.24 35.60
CA SER A 156 6.04 -6.51 36.19
C SER A 156 5.03 -6.23 37.31
N HIS A 157 3.74 -6.43 37.03
CA HIS A 157 2.66 -6.72 38.01
C HIS A 157 1.32 -6.70 37.28
N TRP A 158 1.04 -7.78 36.55
CA TRP A 158 -0.31 -8.31 36.50
C TRP A 158 -0.32 -9.58 37.36
N MET A 159 -0.39 -9.39 38.69
CA MET A 159 -0.89 -10.46 39.55
C MET A 159 -2.42 -10.41 39.46
N PRO A 160 -3.11 -11.52 39.11
CA PRO A 160 -4.55 -11.59 39.25
C PRO A 160 -4.91 -11.43 40.73
N ARG A 161 -5.94 -10.61 41.02
CA ARG A 161 -6.61 -10.53 42.33
C ARG A 161 -7.44 -11.78 42.57
N ASN A 162 -6.77 -12.94 42.62
CA ASN A 162 -7.16 -14.21 43.23
C ASN A 162 -5.99 -15.16 42.95
N GLY A 163 -5.19 -15.41 43.98
CA GLY A 163 -3.90 -16.06 43.90
C GLY A 163 -3.97 -17.54 43.50
N THR A 164 -3.93 -17.81 42.19
CA THR A 164 -3.54 -19.13 41.69
C THR A 164 -2.71 -18.94 40.43
N CYS A 165 -1.39 -18.96 40.59
CA CYS A 165 -0.45 -19.08 39.48
C CYS A 165 -0.50 -20.51 38.96
N ILE A 166 -1.02 -20.73 37.74
CA ILE A 166 -0.70 -21.95 37.00
C ILE A 166 0.49 -21.61 36.10
N SER A 167 1.69 -21.75 36.64
CA SER A 167 2.90 -21.83 35.83
C SER A 167 2.94 -23.21 35.18
N SER A 168 2.83 -23.30 33.87
CA SER A 168 3.37 -24.45 33.14
C SER A 168 4.68 -24.00 32.50
N SER A 169 5.78 -24.27 33.19
CA SER A 169 7.12 -24.27 32.61
C SER A 169 7.32 -25.51 31.72
N PRO A 170 8.24 -25.47 30.74
CA PRO A 170 8.37 -26.49 29.72
C PRO A 170 9.20 -27.69 30.21
N SER A 171 8.60 -28.87 30.14
CA SER A 171 9.24 -30.20 30.18
C SER A 171 8.16 -31.18 29.70
N GLU A 172 8.31 -32.05 28.72
CA GLU A 172 9.46 -32.81 28.24
C GLU A 172 9.24 -33.22 26.77
N ARG A 173 10.34 -33.68 26.16
CA ARG A 173 10.43 -34.38 24.87
C ARG A 173 9.27 -35.36 24.62
N GLY A 174 8.64 -35.22 23.46
CA GLY A 174 7.81 -36.23 22.82
C GLY A 174 8.11 -36.26 21.32
N SER A 175 9.08 -37.08 20.93
CA SER A 175 9.44 -37.37 19.55
C SER A 175 8.31 -38.12 18.85
N HIS A 176 7.63 -37.51 17.89
CA HIS A 176 6.92 -38.23 16.84
C HIS A 176 7.30 -37.63 15.49
N GLY A 177 8.23 -38.31 14.82
CA GLY A 177 8.60 -38.02 13.45
C GLY A 177 7.48 -38.41 12.48
N PHE A 178 7.27 -37.59 11.46
CA PHE A 178 6.66 -38.00 10.20
C PHE A 178 7.59 -37.56 9.05
N PRO A 179 7.70 -38.37 8.00
CA PRO A 179 8.89 -38.42 7.16
C PRO A 179 8.93 -37.28 6.14
N SER A 180 10.15 -36.78 5.95
CA SER A 180 10.56 -35.85 4.90
C SER A 180 10.56 -36.52 3.52
N ARG A 181 10.10 -35.77 2.51
CA ARG A 181 10.54 -35.95 1.12
C ARG A 181 10.92 -34.59 0.52
N PRO A 182 11.94 -34.53 -0.36
CA PRO A 182 12.66 -33.30 -0.63
C PRO A 182 12.14 -32.63 -1.91
N THR A 183 11.94 -31.32 -1.87
CA THR A 183 12.00 -30.48 -3.06
C THR A 183 12.69 -29.17 -2.70
N GLY A 184 13.89 -28.99 -3.23
CA GLY A 184 14.64 -27.76 -3.11
C GLY A 184 14.04 -26.65 -3.97
N ARG A 185 13.71 -25.53 -3.34
CA ARG A 185 13.91 -24.19 -3.88
C ARG A 185 13.98 -23.25 -2.68
N ARG A 186 15.14 -22.68 -2.43
CA ARG A 186 15.27 -21.54 -1.52
C ARG A 186 14.65 -20.36 -2.23
N GLU A 187 13.49 -19.91 -1.77
CA GLU A 187 13.02 -18.57 -2.03
C GLU A 187 13.82 -17.63 -1.12
N ASN A 188 14.64 -16.81 -1.74
CA ASN A 188 15.32 -15.70 -1.13
C ASN A 188 14.30 -14.58 -0.93
N SER A 189 13.89 -14.41 0.32
CA SER A 189 13.24 -13.24 0.88
C SER A 189 14.11 -12.00 0.61
N ASN A 190 13.68 -11.18 -0.35
CA ASN A 190 13.90 -9.74 -0.49
C ASN A 190 13.32 -9.31 -1.85
N GLY A 191 12.00 -9.31 -1.95
CA GLY A 191 11.26 -8.95 -3.16
C GLY A 191 11.07 -7.45 -3.30
N PHE A 192 12.15 -6.72 -3.61
CA PHE A 192 12.04 -5.41 -4.25
C PHE A 192 12.15 -5.64 -5.77
N CYS A 193 11.01 -5.86 -6.43
CA CYS A 193 10.96 -5.81 -7.89
C CYS A 193 10.72 -4.35 -8.27
N THR A 194 11.80 -3.63 -8.57
CA THR A 194 11.67 -2.40 -9.35
C THR A 194 11.08 -2.76 -10.72
N CYS A 195 10.16 -1.94 -11.22
CA CYS A 195 9.59 -2.08 -12.56
C CYS A 195 10.74 -2.11 -13.57
N ARG A 196 11.08 -3.29 -14.09
CA ARG A 196 11.92 -3.41 -15.29
C ARG A 196 11.00 -3.23 -16.48
N ASP A 197 11.36 -2.28 -17.35
CA ASP A 197 10.75 -2.06 -18.66
C ASP A 197 10.48 -3.38 -19.37
N THR A 198 9.20 -3.73 -19.51
CA THR A 198 8.75 -4.74 -20.46
C THR A 198 8.20 -4.03 -21.70
N SER A 199 9.10 -3.54 -22.55
CA SER A 199 8.76 -3.27 -23.95
C SER A 199 8.80 -4.57 -24.76
N PRO A 200 7.84 -4.83 -25.68
CA PRO A 200 7.89 -6.02 -26.52
C PRO A 200 8.98 -5.89 -27.60
N MET A 201 9.56 -7.04 -27.98
CA MET A 201 10.70 -7.14 -28.89
C MET A 201 10.49 -6.46 -30.24
N ALA A 202 11.43 -5.58 -30.61
CA ALA A 202 11.75 -5.24 -32.00
C ALA A 202 13.26 -5.03 -32.15
N SER A 203 13.86 -5.73 -33.12
CA SER A 203 15.30 -5.74 -33.48
C SER A 203 15.64 -4.65 -34.53
N PRO A 204 16.90 -4.44 -34.95
CA PRO A 204 17.81 -3.44 -34.37
C PRO A 204 18.35 -2.40 -35.38
N SER A 205 18.58 -1.16 -34.96
CA SER A 205 19.73 -0.34 -35.43
C SER A 205 19.79 1.05 -34.75
N THR A 206 21.00 1.42 -34.31
CA THR A 206 21.53 2.76 -33.91
C THR A 206 21.33 3.25 -32.45
N PRO A 207 22.33 3.97 -31.89
CA PRO A 207 22.80 3.78 -30.51
C PRO A 207 22.10 4.64 -29.45
N ARG A 208 22.10 4.10 -28.22
CA ARG A 208 21.59 4.68 -26.97
C ARG A 208 22.25 6.02 -26.63
N ALA A 209 21.43 7.01 -26.29
CA ALA A 209 21.83 8.12 -25.44
C ALA A 209 21.81 7.65 -23.98
N ASP A 210 22.92 7.82 -23.28
CA ASP A 210 23.13 7.49 -21.89
C ASP A 210 22.60 8.64 -21.02
N CYS A 211 21.49 8.43 -20.32
CA CYS A 211 20.99 9.36 -19.31
C CYS A 211 21.27 8.78 -17.93
N GLY A 212 22.53 8.84 -17.52
CA GLY A 212 22.93 8.61 -16.13
C GLY A 212 22.41 9.75 -15.24
N LEU A 213 21.72 9.40 -14.15
CA LEU A 213 21.47 10.32 -13.04
C LEU A 213 22.81 10.56 -12.30
N PRO A 214 23.20 11.81 -12.01
CA PRO A 214 24.41 12.06 -11.23
C PRO A 214 24.17 11.75 -9.74
N ALA A 215 25.18 11.11 -9.15
CA ALA A 215 25.30 10.91 -7.70
C ALA A 215 25.41 12.27 -6.98
N ILE A 216 24.69 12.41 -5.86
CA ILE A 216 24.77 13.55 -4.96
C ILE A 216 25.91 13.29 -3.97
N ASP A 217 26.92 14.16 -3.98
CA ASP A 217 28.03 14.16 -3.01
C ASP A 217 27.77 15.27 -1.95
N PRO A 218 27.98 15.04 -0.65
CA PRO A 218 27.68 16.02 0.38
C PRO A 218 28.90 16.91 0.71
N MET A 219 28.58 18.16 1.07
CA MET A 219 29.42 19.19 1.69
C MET A 219 30.30 20.07 0.79
N SER A 220 29.88 21.33 0.67
CA SER A 220 30.69 22.46 1.15
C SER A 220 29.84 23.72 1.33
N PHE A 221 29.76 24.17 2.58
CA PHE A 221 29.33 25.50 2.99
C PHE A 221 30.27 26.56 2.39
N THR A 222 29.73 27.57 1.72
CA THR A 222 30.27 28.94 1.78
C THR A 222 29.15 29.96 1.65
N SER A 223 29.07 30.78 2.68
CA SER A 223 28.28 31.99 2.83
C SER A 223 28.57 33.05 1.76
N SER A 224 27.54 33.75 1.30
CA SER A 224 27.67 35.16 0.95
C SER A 224 26.39 35.92 1.29
N ILE A 225 26.49 36.71 2.36
CA ILE A 225 25.70 37.90 2.62
C ILE A 225 25.75 38.80 1.38
N SER A 226 24.61 39.37 0.99
CA SER A 226 24.57 40.64 0.26
C SER A 226 23.58 41.57 0.94
N THR A 227 24.12 42.46 1.76
CA THR A 227 23.49 43.73 2.10
C THR A 227 24.17 44.81 1.27
N ARG A 228 23.36 45.46 0.42
CA ARG A 228 23.41 46.83 -0.09
C ARG A 228 24.75 47.59 -0.04
N THR A 229 25.16 48.05 -1.22
CA THR A 229 25.52 49.46 -1.43
C THR A 229 24.33 50.15 -2.11
N GLY A 230 24.02 51.43 -1.87
CA GLY A 230 24.82 52.46 -1.19
C GLY A 230 25.16 52.24 0.28
#